data_AF-A0A537N765-F1
#
_entry.id   AF-A0A537N765-F1
#
_cell.length_a   1.000
_cell.length_b   1.000
_cell.length_c   1.000
_cell.angle_alpha   90.00
_cell.angle_beta   90.00
_cell.angle_gamma   90.00
#
_symmetry.space_group_name_H-M   'P 1'
#
loop_
_entity.id
_entity.type
_entity.pdbx_description
1 polymer ?
#
loop_
_entity_poly.entity_id
_entity_poly.type
_entity_poly.pdbx_seq_one_letter_code
_entity_poly.pdbx_strand_id
1 'polypeptide(L)' 'MTINLKMPDIRELKPRITVFGVGGAGGNAVNNMVTAGLVGCDFVVANTDAQALTLSKVERIIQMGVQVTEGLG' A
#
# COMPACT_ATOMS: atom_id res chain seq x y z
N MET A 1 -11.11 51.69 12.94
CA MET A 1 -10.65 50.75 11.91
C MET A 1 -10.49 49.39 12.54
N THR A 2 -11.23 48.39 12.07
CA THR A 2 -11.21 47.04 12.63
C THR A 2 -10.21 46.20 11.82
N ILE A 3 -9.17 45.69 12.47
CA ILE A 3 -8.20 44.81 11.82
C ILE A 3 -8.82 43.41 11.75
N ASN A 4 -9.05 42.91 10.54
CA ASN A 4 -9.60 41.58 10.31
C ASN A 4 -8.45 40.58 10.18
N LEU A 5 -8.12 39.87 11.25
CA LEU A 5 -7.11 38.83 11.24
C LEU A 5 -7.73 37.52 10.69
N LYS A 6 -7.40 37.18 9.44
CA LYS A 6 -7.55 35.80 8.97
C LYS A 6 -6.26 35.05 9.28
N MET A 7 -6.35 34.02 10.10
CA MET A 7 -5.22 33.10 10.30
C MET A 7 -4.87 32.47 8.94
N PRO A 8 -3.58 32.28 8.63
CA PRO A 8 -3.18 31.60 7.42
C PRO A 8 -3.72 30.16 7.43
N ASP A 9 -4.16 29.68 6.27
CA ASP A 9 -4.55 28.29 6.05
C ASP A 9 -3.28 27.43 6.19
N ILE A 10 -3.01 26.94 7.40
CA ILE A 10 -1.94 25.97 7.66
C ILE A 10 -2.44 24.66 7.06
N ARG A 11 -2.21 24.48 5.75
CA ARG A 11 -2.42 23.20 5.11
C ARG A 11 -1.41 22.23 5.70
N GLU A 12 -1.84 21.41 6.66
CA GLU A 12 -1.11 20.21 7.06
C GLU A 12 -0.96 19.33 5.81
N LEU A 13 0.18 19.43 5.14
CA LEU A 13 0.54 18.56 4.03
C LEU A 13 0.92 17.20 4.63
N LYS A 14 -0.07 16.35 4.90
CA LYS A 14 0.19 14.96 5.27
C LYS A 14 0.75 14.22 4.04
N PRO A 15 1.96 13.64 4.14
CA PRO A 15 2.52 12.87 3.03
C PRO A 15 1.64 11.66 2.76
N ARG A 16 1.42 11.35 1.48
CA ARG A 16 0.78 10.11 1.06
C ARG A 16 1.85 9.03 0.98
N ILE A 17 1.81 8.07 1.89
CA ILE A 17 2.78 6.97 1.96
C ILE A 17 2.12 5.72 1.39
N THR A 18 2.83 5.01 0.52
CA THR A 18 2.40 3.72 0.00
C THR A 18 3.50 2.69 0.24
N VAL A 19 3.13 1.57 0.87
CA VAL A 19 4.04 0.44 1.13
C VAL A 19 3.77 -0.64 0.11
N PHE A 20 4.81 -1.03 -0.62
CA PHE A 20 4.73 -2.00 -1.71
C PHE A 20 5.47 -3.29 -1.34
N GLY A 21 4.73 -4.38 -1.16
CA GLY A 21 5.28 -5.71 -0.93
C GLY A 21 5.45 -6.43 -2.27
N VAL A 22 6.68 -6.78 -2.65
CA VAL A 22 6.96 -7.48 -3.90
C VAL A 22 7.43 -8.92 -3.62
N GLY A 23 6.88 -9.88 -4.36
CA GLY A 23 7.19 -11.30 -4.20
C GLY A 23 6.57 -11.92 -2.93
N GLY A 24 6.87 -13.19 -2.66
CA GLY A 24 6.31 -13.92 -1.52
C GLY A 24 6.70 -13.31 -0.17
N ALA A 25 7.99 -13.02 0.04
CA ALA A 25 8.47 -12.41 1.28
C ALA A 25 7.92 -10.99 1.49
N GLY A 26 7.86 -10.18 0.42
CA GLY A 26 7.31 -8.82 0.49
C GLY A 26 5.81 -8.83 0.81
N GLY A 27 5.04 -9.72 0.18
CA GLY A 27 3.62 -9.94 0.49
C GLY A 27 3.39 -10.35 1.93
N ASN A 28 4.21 -11.28 2.45
CA ASN A 28 4.15 -11.70 3.86
C ASN A 28 4.47 -10.55 4.83
N ALA A 29 5.49 -9.73 4.53
CA ALA A 29 5.83 -8.57 5.35
C ALA A 29 4.67 -7.56 5.39
N VAL A 30 4.05 -7.27 4.25
CA VAL A 30 2.88 -6.38 4.18
C VAL A 30 1.69 -6.96 4.95
N ASN A 31 1.40 -8.25 4.80
CA ASN A 31 0.34 -8.92 5.56
C ASN A 31 0.56 -8.81 7.08
N ASN A 32 1.82 -8.89 7.54
CA ASN A 32 2.17 -8.68 8.93
C ASN A 32 1.92 -7.23 9.37
N MET A 33 2.29 -6.23 8.56
CA MET A 33 2.03 -4.82 8.85
C MET A 33 0.53 -4.52 8.97
N VAL A 34 -0.29 -5.08 8.07
CA VAL A 34 -1.76 -4.97 8.11
C VAL A 34 -2.29 -5.62 9.37
N THR A 35 -1.84 -6.83 9.69
CA THR A 35 -2.29 -7.57 10.89
C THR A 35 -1.89 -6.85 12.18
N ALA A 36 -0.73 -6.20 12.19
CA ALA A 36 -0.25 -5.38 13.31
C ALA A 36 -0.98 -4.03 13.44
N GLY A 37 -1.87 -3.68 12.51
CA GLY A 37 -2.64 -2.43 12.55
C GLY A 37 -1.81 -1.19 12.21
N LEU A 38 -0.80 -1.31 11.34
CA LEU A 38 -0.02 -0.16 10.89
C LEU A 38 -0.94 0.82 10.10
N VAL A 39 -0.97 2.08 10.55
CA VAL A 39 -1.80 3.15 9.99
C VAL A 39 -0.95 4.23 9.30
N GLY A 40 -1.60 5.07 8.48
CA GLY A 40 -0.95 6.20 7.82
C GLY A 40 -0.25 5.86 6.50
N CYS A 41 -0.47 4.66 5.97
CA CYS A 41 0.01 4.26 4.65
C CYS A 41 -1.02 3.40 3.92
N ASP A 42 -0.97 3.46 2.59
CA ASP A 42 -1.70 2.57 1.70
C ASP A 42 -0.83 1.32 1.45
N PHE A 43 -1.42 0.13 1.47
CA PHE A 43 -0.70 -1.11 1.19
C PHE A 43 -0.98 -1.62 -0.22
N VAL A 44 0.06 -2.13 -0.87
CA VAL A 44 -0.02 -2.80 -2.17
C VAL A 44 0.86 -4.04 -2.15
N VAL A 45 0.35 -5.14 -2.72
CA VAL A 45 1.15 -6.36 -2.93
C VAL A 45 1.22 -6.65 -4.41
N ALA A 46 2.42 -6.99 -4.90
CA ALA A 46 2.65 -7.47 -6.24
C ALA A 46 3.47 -8.75 -6.25
N ASN A 47 3.03 -9.72 -7.04
CA ASN A 47 3.74 -10.99 -7.20
C ASN A 47 3.44 -11.57 -8.58
N THR A 48 4.28 -12.49 -9.05
CA THR A 48 4.03 -13.27 -10.27
C THR A 48 3.18 -14.51 -9.98
N ASP A 49 3.37 -15.08 -8.79
CA ASP A 49 2.61 -16.23 -8.27
C ASP A 49 1.20 -15.83 -7.87
N ALA A 50 0.20 -16.38 -8.58
CA ALA A 50 -1.21 -16.13 -8.34
C ALA A 50 -1.69 -16.71 -7.00
N GLN A 51 -1.16 -17.85 -6.58
CA GLN A 51 -1.54 -18.50 -5.33
C GLN A 51 -1.07 -17.68 -4.13
N ALA A 52 0.13 -17.12 -4.21
CA ALA A 52 0.63 -16.22 -3.18
C ALA A 52 -0.22 -14.93 -3.07
N LEU A 53 -0.76 -14.43 -4.19
CA LEU A 53 -1.60 -13.24 -4.19
C LEU A 53 -3.00 -13.48 -3.59
N THR A 54 -3.59 -14.66 -3.77
CA THR A 54 -4.90 -14.96 -3.17
C THR A 54 -4.87 -15.00 -1.64
N LEU A 55 -3.69 -15.23 -1.05
CA LEU A 55 -3.47 -15.21 0.40
C LEU A 55 -3.20 -13.80 0.95
N SER A 56 -3.19 -12.77 0.10
CA SER A 56 -2.92 -11.40 0.53
C SER A 56 -4.10 -10.81 1.32
N LYS A 57 -3.78 -10.06 2.38
CA LYS A 57 -4.76 -9.38 3.24
C LYS A 57 -5.03 -7.93 2.83
N VAL A 58 -4.42 -7.46 1.74
CA VAL A 58 -4.58 -6.09 1.25
C VAL A 58 -5.61 -6.01 0.12
N GLU A 59 -6.24 -4.85 -0.02
CA GLU A 59 -7.21 -4.61 -1.10
C GLU A 59 -6.52 -4.44 -2.46
N ARG A 60 -5.33 -3.81 -2.50
CA ARG A 60 -4.62 -3.53 -3.75
C ARG A 60 -3.59 -4.60 -4.07
N ILE A 61 -3.93 -5.46 -5.02
CA ILE A 61 -3.12 -6.61 -5.45
C ILE A 61 -2.79 -6.48 -6.94
N ILE A 62 -1.56 -6.77 -7.34
CA ILE A 62 -1.11 -6.74 -8.73
C ILE A 62 -0.43 -8.06 -9.08
N GLN A 63 -1.03 -8.81 -10.01
CA GLN A 63 -0.34 -9.95 -10.61
C GLN A 63 0.56 -9.49 -11.75
N MET A 64 1.86 -9.72 -11.61
CA MET A 64 2.87 -9.37 -12.60
C MET A 64 3.14 -10.54 -13.54
N GLY A 65 3.54 -10.27 -14.78
CA GLY A 65 4.12 -11.28 -15.65
C GLY A 65 3.17 -12.42 -16.06
N VAL A 66 1.85 -12.23 -16.02
CA VAL A 66 0.84 -13.28 -16.32
C VAL A 66 1.14 -14.04 -17.61
N GLN A 67 1.57 -13.33 -18.66
CA GLN A 67 1.88 -13.94 -19.97
C GLN A 67 3.19 -14.73 -20.00
N VAL A 68 4.07 -14.52 -19.02
CA VAL A 68 5.42 -15.12 -18.96
C VAL A 68 5.46 -16.26 -17.94
N THR A 69 4.77 -16.10 -16.82
CA THR A 69 4.83 -17.04 -15.68
C THR A 69 3.58 -17.89 -15.56
N GLU A 70 2.52 -17.57 -16.32
CA GLU A 70 1.20 -18.22 -16.24
C GLU A 70 0.62 -18.25 -14.81
N GLY A 71 1.09 -17.36 -13.93
CA GLY A 71 0.68 -17.30 -12.53
C GLY A 71 1.35 -18.30 -11.60
N LEU A 72 2.42 -18.96 -12.03
CA LEU A 72 3.15 -19.97 -11.24
C LEU A 72 4.34 -19.43 -10.44
N GLY A 73 4.70 -18.16 -10.66
CA GLY A 73 5.89 -17.54 -10.07
C GLY A 73 6.99 -17.28 -11.09
#